data_AF-A0A5N5T3M8-F1
#
_entry.id   AF-A0A5N5T3M8-F1
#
_cell.length_a   1.000
_cell.length_b   1.000
_cell.length_c   1.000
_cell.angle_alpha   90.00
_cell.angle_beta   90.00
_cell.angle_gamma   90.00
#
_symmetry.space_group_name_H-M   'P 1'
#
loop_
_entity.id
_entity.type
_entity.pdbx_description
1 polymer ?
#
loop_
_entity_poly.entity_id
_entity_poly.type
_entity_poly.pdbx_seq_one_letter_code
_entity_poly.pdbx_strand_id
1 'polypeptide(L)'
;MANIKFNLSLCVLFIINIKICFGENEVPLVRVKQGLIRGIQEESLNGKKFFSYMSIPFAEPPVGKLRFRDPVPSKSWDGELDGTKMPVDCLQINILESMAQKQPSLNIVGREDCLHLNVYTSVPNSPEKKLPVMVFIHGGGFVFGAAHQYPPHALMNKDIVFVVIQYRLGIFGFLSTEDSVIPGNMGLKDQQLALKWIKENINAFGGDPDRITIFGESAGGASVNYQILSPGSKGIMNIYIKTKDFFARAIMQSGTSICPWASNKDHRKFAIETGHQFNCSIEIGSEKYLECMQNVNSYYLVIAGSWSRVIEYLEPSVKQIINDKFEEAGPAYFSFRDEEHPLELSKQVLRYYLQREDITLTDEDK
;
A
#
# COMPACT_ATOMS: atom_id res chain seq x y z
N MET A 1 -4.80 83.49 45.98
CA MET A 1 -5.66 82.32 46.24
C MET A 1 -6.07 81.75 44.89
N ALA A 2 -5.93 80.50 44.49
CA ALA A 2 -5.13 79.34 44.88
C ALA A 2 -5.26 78.33 43.71
N ASN A 3 -4.21 77.54 43.46
CA ASN A 3 -4.05 76.54 42.40
C ASN A 3 -5.12 75.41 42.41
N ILE A 4 -5.52 74.93 41.21
CA ILE A 4 -6.01 73.56 40.98
C ILE A 4 -5.49 73.10 39.59
N LYS A 5 -4.29 72.51 39.53
CA LYS A 5 -3.96 71.06 39.37
C LYS A 5 -4.38 70.41 38.04
N PHE A 6 -3.36 70.15 37.22
CA PHE A 6 -3.29 69.14 36.17
C PHE A 6 -3.72 67.77 36.70
N ASN A 7 -4.50 67.02 35.92
CA ASN A 7 -4.54 65.57 36.08
C ASN A 7 -4.57 64.87 34.71
N LEU A 8 -3.64 63.94 34.59
CA LEU A 8 -3.17 63.26 33.40
C LEU A 8 -3.84 61.88 33.38
N SER A 9 -4.79 61.61 32.48
CA SER A 9 -5.21 60.22 32.22
C SER A 9 -6.14 60.05 31.03
N LEU A 10 -5.89 58.95 30.31
CA LEU A 10 -6.63 58.38 29.18
C LEU A 10 -6.44 59.05 27.81
N CYS A 11 -5.20 59.10 27.35
CA CYS A 11 -4.91 58.77 25.95
C CYS A 11 -4.84 57.25 25.84
N VAL A 12 -5.99 56.59 25.63
CA VAL A 12 -6.00 55.18 25.23
C VAL A 12 -5.69 55.14 23.74
N LEU A 13 -4.41 54.88 23.44
CA LEU A 13 -3.94 54.48 22.12
C LEU A 13 -4.67 53.20 21.71
N PHE A 14 -5.64 53.32 20.80
CA PHE A 14 -6.18 52.19 20.05
C PHE A 14 -5.10 51.72 19.08
N ILE A 15 -4.17 50.89 19.56
CA ILE A 15 -3.28 50.12 18.69
C ILE A 15 -4.17 49.04 18.07
N ILE A 16 -4.67 49.31 16.87
CA ILE A 16 -5.27 48.29 16.01
C ILE A 16 -4.15 47.30 15.72
N ASN A 17 -4.15 46.18 16.44
CA ASN A 17 -3.40 44.99 16.06
C ASN A 17 -4.02 44.45 14.78
N ILE A 18 -3.64 45.02 13.64
CA ILE A 18 -3.76 44.34 12.35
C ILE A 18 -2.79 43.17 12.45
N LYS A 19 -3.28 42.02 12.91
CA LYS A 19 -2.64 40.75 12.60
C LYS A 19 -2.68 40.65 11.07
N ILE A 20 -1.57 41.03 10.45
CA ILE A 20 -1.25 40.59 9.10
C ILE A 20 -1.11 39.07 9.25
N CYS A 21 -2.21 38.36 8.98
CA CYS A 21 -2.17 36.94 8.73
C CYS A 21 -1.33 36.81 7.46
N PHE A 22 -0.04 36.53 7.62
CA PHE A 22 0.69 35.86 6.55
C PHE A 22 -0.09 34.58 6.33
N GLY A 23 -0.84 34.52 5.22
CA GLY A 23 -1.43 33.26 4.80
C GLY A 23 -0.30 32.25 4.75
N GLU A 24 -0.34 31.24 5.62
CA GLU A 24 0.31 29.99 5.28
C GLU A 24 -0.14 29.68 3.86
N ASN A 25 0.79 29.40 2.94
CA ASN A 25 0.43 29.01 1.60
C ASN A 25 -0.41 27.73 1.72
N GLU A 26 -1.74 27.89 1.78
CA GLU A 26 -2.66 26.79 1.96
C GLU A 26 -2.45 25.85 0.79
N VAL A 27 -2.05 24.61 1.12
CA VAL A 27 -1.85 23.58 0.11
C VAL A 27 -3.21 23.34 -0.56
N PRO A 28 -3.30 23.47 -1.90
CA PRO A 28 -4.60 23.44 -2.56
C PRO A 28 -5.28 22.09 -2.36
N LEU A 29 -6.51 22.13 -1.86
CA LEU A 29 -7.41 20.98 -1.84
C LEU A 29 -7.71 20.55 -3.28
N VAL A 30 -7.62 19.25 -3.57
CA VAL A 30 -7.97 18.69 -4.88
C VAL A 30 -9.28 17.92 -4.78
N ARG A 31 -10.23 18.22 -5.66
CA ARG A 31 -11.49 17.49 -5.76
C ARG A 31 -11.37 16.36 -6.78
N VAL A 32 -11.51 15.13 -6.29
CA VAL A 32 -11.67 13.93 -7.12
C VAL A 32 -13.13 13.48 -7.10
N LYS A 33 -13.48 12.43 -7.86
CA LYS A 33 -14.83 11.88 -7.93
C LYS A 33 -15.36 11.42 -6.58
N GLN A 34 -14.49 10.89 -5.72
CA GLN A 34 -14.85 10.37 -4.40
C GLN A 34 -14.96 11.44 -3.31
N GLY A 35 -14.24 12.57 -3.42
CA GLY A 35 -14.25 13.60 -2.38
C GLY A 35 -13.12 14.62 -2.51
N LEU A 36 -12.90 15.41 -1.45
CA LEU A 36 -11.80 16.37 -1.36
C LEU A 36 -10.57 15.72 -0.72
N ILE A 37 -9.37 16.12 -1.18
CA ILE A 37 -8.09 15.64 -0.66
C ILE A 37 -7.22 16.84 -0.32
N ARG A 38 -6.72 16.87 0.91
CA ARG A 38 -5.69 17.81 1.35
C ARG A 38 -4.31 17.19 1.12
N GLY A 39 -3.42 17.92 0.46
CA GLY A 39 -2.04 17.49 0.22
C GLY A 39 -1.04 18.22 1.12
N ILE A 40 0.24 18.03 0.81
CA ILE A 40 1.36 18.80 1.37
C ILE A 40 2.22 19.37 0.24
N GLN A 41 2.84 20.54 0.44
CA GLN A 41 3.83 21.08 -0.49
C GLN A 41 5.23 20.59 -0.10
N GLU A 42 5.99 20.12 -1.08
CA GLU A 42 7.35 19.63 -0.94
C GLU A 42 8.27 20.27 -1.99
N GLU A 43 9.56 19.97 -1.90
CA GLU A 43 10.59 20.49 -2.78
C GLU A 43 11.38 19.33 -3.39
N SER A 44 11.51 19.33 -4.72
CA SER A 44 12.24 18.29 -5.45
C SER A 44 13.75 18.41 -5.21
N LEU A 45 14.54 17.44 -5.70
CA LEU A 45 15.99 17.45 -5.49
C LEU A 45 16.71 18.68 -6.11
N ASN A 46 16.09 19.39 -7.06
CA ASN A 46 16.64 20.59 -7.69
C ASN A 46 15.99 21.91 -7.21
N GLY A 47 15.16 21.85 -6.17
CA GLY A 47 14.51 23.02 -5.61
C GLY A 47 13.16 23.39 -6.22
N LYS A 48 12.62 22.58 -7.14
CA LYS A 48 11.30 22.82 -7.72
C LYS A 48 10.21 22.43 -6.73
N LYS A 49 9.32 23.36 -6.43
CA LYS A 49 8.14 23.09 -5.59
C LYS A 49 7.17 22.14 -6.30
N PHE A 50 6.65 21.19 -5.55
CA PHE A 50 5.57 20.30 -5.98
C PHE A 50 4.63 19.98 -4.82
N PHE A 51 3.53 19.30 -5.11
CA PHE A 51 2.52 18.91 -4.15
C PHE A 51 2.35 17.39 -4.14
N SER A 52 2.17 16.86 -2.93
CA SER A 52 1.95 15.43 -2.67
C SER A 52 0.57 15.21 -2.08
N TYR A 53 -0.15 14.28 -2.68
CA TYR A 53 -1.45 13.81 -2.22
C TYR A 53 -1.33 12.30 -2.03
N MET A 54 -1.17 11.87 -0.79
CA MET A 54 -0.80 10.50 -0.42
C MET A 54 -1.97 9.77 0.24
N SER A 55 -1.87 8.44 0.35
CA SER A 55 -2.89 7.60 1.00
C SER A 55 -4.30 7.76 0.43
N ILE A 56 -4.42 7.93 -0.89
CA ILE A 56 -5.73 8.09 -1.54
C ILE A 56 -6.34 6.70 -1.80
N PRO A 57 -7.49 6.36 -1.20
CA PRO A 57 -8.10 5.04 -1.38
C PRO A 57 -8.69 4.94 -2.79
N PHE A 58 -8.27 3.90 -3.54
CA PHE A 58 -8.87 3.58 -4.84
C PHE A 58 -9.85 2.40 -4.76
N ALA A 59 -9.80 1.64 -3.67
CA ALA A 59 -10.67 0.51 -3.39
C ALA A 59 -11.22 0.55 -1.96
N GLU A 60 -12.29 -0.21 -1.68
CA GLU A 60 -12.68 -0.55 -0.31
C GLU A 60 -11.59 -1.42 0.34
N PRO A 61 -11.41 -1.32 1.67
CA PRO A 61 -10.47 -2.17 2.40
C PRO A 61 -10.76 -3.67 2.16
N PRO A 62 -9.79 -4.48 1.69
CA PRO A 62 -10.01 -5.89 1.34
C PRO A 62 -10.00 -6.82 2.58
N VAL A 63 -10.72 -6.43 3.63
CA VAL A 63 -10.77 -7.11 4.94
C VAL A 63 -12.04 -7.95 5.08
N GLY A 64 -12.04 -8.89 6.04
CA GLY A 64 -13.20 -9.72 6.35
C GLY A 64 -13.74 -10.46 5.12
N LYS A 65 -15.02 -10.21 4.77
CA LYS A 65 -15.66 -10.87 3.62
C LYS A 65 -15.10 -10.43 2.26
N LEU A 66 -14.33 -9.33 2.18
CA LEU A 66 -13.63 -8.90 0.97
C LEU A 66 -12.23 -9.51 0.84
N ARG A 67 -11.69 -10.16 1.89
CA ARG A 67 -10.42 -10.87 1.80
C ARG A 67 -10.52 -11.98 0.75
N PHE A 68 -9.50 -12.08 -0.11
CA PHE A 68 -9.41 -12.98 -1.26
C PHE A 68 -10.46 -12.78 -2.36
N ARG A 69 -11.25 -11.70 -2.30
CA ARG A 69 -12.18 -11.31 -3.37
C ARG A 69 -11.56 -10.24 -4.26
N ASP A 70 -12.15 -10.07 -5.43
CA ASP A 70 -11.81 -8.98 -6.35
C ASP A 70 -12.04 -7.61 -5.67
N PRO A 71 -11.19 -6.60 -5.97
CA PRO A 71 -11.30 -5.32 -5.31
C PRO A 71 -12.58 -4.59 -5.71
N VAL A 72 -13.17 -3.90 -4.74
CA VAL A 72 -14.37 -3.08 -4.92
C VAL A 72 -13.93 -1.62 -4.98
N PRO A 73 -14.40 -0.81 -5.94
CA PRO A 73 -14.10 0.63 -5.98
C PRO A 73 -14.42 1.33 -4.65
N SER A 74 -13.53 2.21 -4.20
CA SER A 74 -13.75 2.98 -2.98
C SER A 74 -15.01 3.85 -3.09
N LYS A 75 -15.79 3.89 -2.01
CA LYS A 75 -16.92 4.82 -1.86
C LYS A 75 -16.43 6.27 -1.78
N SER A 76 -17.38 7.17 -2.00
CA SER A 76 -17.17 8.57 -1.67
C SER A 76 -17.00 8.76 -0.16
N TRP A 77 -16.22 9.77 0.23
CA TRP A 77 -16.05 10.18 1.62
C TRP A 77 -16.58 11.60 1.82
N ASP A 78 -17.06 11.86 3.03
CA ASP A 78 -17.48 13.19 3.47
C ASP A 78 -16.27 13.98 3.99
N GLY A 79 -16.31 15.30 3.82
CA GLY A 79 -15.23 16.18 4.26
C GLY A 79 -13.95 16.08 3.44
N GLU A 80 -12.81 16.31 4.09
CA GLU A 80 -11.47 16.30 3.49
C GLU A 80 -10.70 15.05 3.91
N LEU A 81 -10.20 14.30 2.94
CA LEU A 81 -9.21 13.25 3.18
C LEU A 81 -7.86 13.89 3.50
N ASP A 82 -7.24 13.46 4.60
CA ASP A 82 -5.88 13.87 4.97
C ASP A 82 -4.83 13.11 4.16
N GLY A 83 -4.48 13.64 2.98
CA GLY A 83 -3.47 13.08 2.08
C GLY A 83 -2.05 13.55 2.36
N THR A 84 -1.75 13.95 3.60
CA THR A 84 -0.43 14.48 4.01
C THR A 84 0.52 13.40 4.51
N LYS A 85 0.06 12.16 4.66
CA LYS A 85 0.82 11.03 5.21
C LYS A 85 0.92 9.89 4.21
N MET A 86 2.04 9.17 4.26
CA MET A 86 2.25 7.97 3.45
C MET A 86 1.30 6.85 3.84
N PRO A 87 0.89 6.00 2.87
CA PRO A 87 0.00 4.89 3.15
C PRO A 87 0.72 3.85 3.99
N VAL A 88 -0.04 3.14 4.80
CA VAL A 88 0.45 1.90 5.41
C VAL A 88 0.82 0.91 4.31
N ASP A 89 1.82 0.09 4.57
CA ASP A 89 2.23 -0.97 3.67
C ASP A 89 1.12 -2.03 3.54
N CYS A 90 1.10 -2.76 2.43
CA CYS A 90 0.33 -4.01 2.38
C CYS A 90 0.97 -5.06 3.28
N LEU A 91 0.16 -5.82 4.02
CA LEU A 91 0.65 -6.83 4.97
C LEU A 91 1.64 -7.80 4.32
N GLN A 92 2.88 -7.80 4.81
CA GLN A 92 4.01 -8.52 4.23
C GLN A 92 5.08 -8.83 5.28
N ILE A 93 6.00 -9.74 4.93
CA ILE A 93 7.27 -9.88 5.64
C ILE A 93 8.31 -9.03 4.90
N ASN A 94 8.87 -8.02 5.57
CA ASN A 94 9.89 -7.14 5.00
C ASN A 94 11.27 -7.80 5.05
N ILE A 95 11.49 -8.76 4.14
CA ILE A 95 12.72 -9.55 4.05
C ILE A 95 13.93 -8.65 3.73
N LEU A 96 13.77 -7.62 2.88
CA LEU A 96 14.87 -6.73 2.51
C LEU A 96 15.42 -5.95 3.69
N GLU A 97 14.53 -5.45 4.54
CA GLU A 97 14.96 -4.73 5.74
C GLU A 97 15.58 -5.66 6.78
N SER A 98 15.00 -6.85 6.98
CA SER A 98 15.62 -7.89 7.81
C SER A 98 17.04 -8.23 7.34
N MET A 99 17.27 -8.36 6.03
CA MET A 99 18.59 -8.60 5.45
C MET A 99 19.54 -7.40 5.64
N ALA A 100 19.06 -6.18 5.42
CA ALA A 100 19.87 -4.97 5.53
C ALA A 100 20.33 -4.69 6.98
N GLN A 101 19.46 -4.98 7.95
CA GLN A 101 19.75 -4.74 9.37
C GLN A 101 20.61 -5.84 10.01
N LYS A 102 20.89 -6.94 9.29
CA LYS A 102 21.58 -8.15 9.82
C LYS A 102 20.96 -8.66 11.12
N GLN A 103 19.68 -8.37 11.34
CA GLN A 103 18.96 -8.85 12.52
C GLN A 103 18.37 -10.22 12.19
N PRO A 104 18.36 -11.15 13.15
CA PRO A 104 17.75 -12.46 12.95
C PRO A 104 16.21 -12.40 12.88
N SER A 105 15.59 -11.21 12.87
CA SER A 105 14.13 -11.04 12.95
C SER A 105 13.41 -10.97 11.59
N LEU A 106 12.28 -11.65 11.49
CA LEU A 106 11.26 -11.51 10.46
C LEU A 106 10.37 -10.32 10.80
N ASN A 107 10.59 -9.21 10.09
CA ASN A 107 9.81 -8.00 10.27
C ASN A 107 8.48 -8.12 9.53
N ILE A 108 7.37 -8.16 10.27
CA ILE A 108 6.02 -8.15 9.70
C ILE A 108 5.50 -6.72 9.75
N VAL A 109 5.17 -6.19 8.58
CA VAL A 109 4.76 -4.79 8.40
C VAL A 109 3.50 -4.73 7.57
N GLY A 110 2.82 -3.59 7.65
CA GLY A 110 1.63 -3.28 6.88
C GLY A 110 0.34 -3.85 7.46
N ARG A 111 -0.75 -3.56 6.77
CA ARG A 111 -2.11 -4.00 7.11
C ARG A 111 -2.81 -4.51 5.84
N GLU A 112 -3.94 -5.20 6.02
CA GLU A 112 -4.77 -5.61 4.88
C GLU A 112 -5.44 -4.40 4.20
N ASP A 113 -5.79 -3.38 4.97
CA ASP A 113 -6.27 -2.10 4.45
C ASP A 113 -5.09 -1.28 3.87
N CYS A 114 -4.72 -1.60 2.63
CA CYS A 114 -3.54 -1.03 1.98
C CYS A 114 -3.78 -0.53 0.56
N LEU A 115 -5.01 -0.59 0.04
CA LEU A 115 -5.34 -0.27 -1.36
C LEU A 115 -5.43 1.24 -1.62
N HIS A 116 -4.27 1.88 -1.51
CA HIS A 116 -4.06 3.31 -1.65
C HIS A 116 -3.07 3.63 -2.78
N LEU A 117 -3.14 4.86 -3.26
CA LEU A 117 -2.15 5.43 -4.18
C LEU A 117 -1.73 6.82 -3.74
N ASN A 118 -0.58 7.25 -4.24
CA ASN A 118 -0.05 8.59 -4.04
C ASN A 118 0.06 9.31 -5.39
N VAL A 119 -0.32 10.59 -5.43
CA VAL A 119 -0.22 11.45 -6.60
C VAL A 119 0.66 12.65 -6.29
N TYR A 120 1.63 12.90 -7.18
CA TYR A 120 2.61 13.98 -7.06
C TYR A 120 2.52 14.88 -8.31
N THR A 121 2.36 16.18 -8.13
CA THR A 121 2.18 17.13 -9.23
C THR A 121 2.67 18.54 -8.85
N SER A 122 3.18 19.30 -9.81
CA SER A 122 3.49 20.73 -9.61
C SER A 122 2.32 21.67 -9.97
N VAL A 123 1.21 21.14 -10.48
CA VAL A 123 0.08 21.92 -11.02
C VAL A 123 -1.29 21.34 -10.61
N PRO A 124 -1.57 21.19 -9.30
CA PRO A 124 -2.88 20.76 -8.84
C PRO A 124 -3.97 21.73 -9.30
N ASN A 125 -5.21 21.23 -9.48
CA ASN A 125 -6.37 22.00 -9.93
C ASN A 125 -6.19 22.71 -11.29
N SER A 126 -5.25 22.24 -12.12
CA SER A 126 -4.94 22.83 -13.44
C SER A 126 -5.19 21.84 -14.59
N PRO A 127 -6.45 21.41 -14.81
CA PRO A 127 -6.81 20.36 -15.78
C PRO A 127 -6.44 20.69 -17.23
N GLU A 128 -6.23 21.96 -17.56
CA GLU A 128 -5.79 22.44 -18.86
C GLU A 128 -4.31 22.16 -19.15
N LYS A 129 -3.48 21.86 -18.14
CA LYS A 129 -2.04 21.61 -18.31
C LYS A 129 -1.73 20.32 -19.06
N LYS A 130 -2.57 19.30 -18.89
CA LYS A 130 -2.48 18.01 -19.61
C LYS A 130 -1.06 17.42 -19.61
N LEU A 131 -0.45 17.36 -18.42
CA LEU A 131 0.90 16.81 -18.26
C LEU A 131 0.92 15.29 -18.51
N PRO A 132 2.03 14.72 -19.03
CA PRO A 132 2.22 13.27 -19.05
C PRO A 132 2.07 12.68 -17.65
N VAL A 133 1.42 11.52 -17.56
CA VAL A 133 1.24 10.82 -16.29
C VAL A 133 2.14 9.58 -16.27
N MET A 134 2.96 9.44 -15.25
CA MET A 134 3.80 8.26 -15.03
C MET A 134 3.29 7.50 -13.81
N VAL A 135 2.84 6.26 -14.00
CA VAL A 135 2.27 5.41 -12.95
C VAL A 135 3.24 4.26 -12.65
N PHE A 136 3.79 4.26 -11.45
CA PHE A 136 4.74 3.25 -11.01
C PHE A 136 4.06 2.09 -10.28
N ILE A 137 4.38 0.88 -10.70
CA ILE A 137 3.98 -0.38 -10.06
C ILE A 137 5.24 -0.99 -9.45
N HIS A 138 5.29 -1.10 -8.12
CA HIS A 138 6.49 -1.55 -7.43
C HIS A 138 6.78 -3.05 -7.64
N GLY A 139 8.06 -3.40 -7.49
CA GLY A 139 8.56 -4.77 -7.50
C GLY A 139 8.39 -5.47 -6.15
N GLY A 140 9.23 -6.48 -5.91
CA GLY A 140 9.25 -7.26 -4.66
C GLY A 140 8.64 -8.66 -4.75
N GLY A 141 8.76 -9.29 -5.93
CA GLY A 141 8.41 -10.69 -6.13
C GLY A 141 6.95 -11.04 -5.87
N PHE A 142 6.06 -10.04 -5.92
CA PHE A 142 4.64 -10.09 -5.54
C PHE A 142 4.37 -10.37 -4.06
N VAL A 143 5.37 -10.31 -3.19
CA VAL A 143 5.27 -10.71 -1.77
C VAL A 143 5.69 -9.61 -0.80
N PHE A 144 6.49 -8.64 -1.24
CA PHE A 144 6.87 -7.45 -0.48
C PHE A 144 6.95 -6.23 -1.41
N GLY A 145 7.21 -5.06 -0.84
CA GLY A 145 7.34 -3.78 -1.52
C GLY A 145 6.28 -2.78 -1.06
N ALA A 146 6.60 -1.50 -1.17
CA ALA A 146 5.71 -0.45 -0.73
C ALA A 146 5.97 0.90 -1.41
N ALA A 147 4.94 1.74 -1.48
CA ALA A 147 5.02 3.08 -2.06
C ALA A 147 6.09 3.97 -1.39
N HIS A 148 6.36 3.81 -0.09
CA HIS A 148 7.34 4.62 0.64
C HIS A 148 8.79 4.42 0.18
N GLN A 149 9.08 3.31 -0.49
CA GLN A 149 10.39 3.00 -1.03
C GLN A 149 10.71 3.80 -2.32
N TYR A 150 9.71 4.50 -2.87
CA TYR A 150 9.81 5.21 -4.15
C TYR A 150 9.47 6.70 -4.01
N PRO A 151 10.32 7.48 -3.31
CA PRO A 151 10.08 8.89 -3.09
C PRO A 151 10.06 9.67 -4.41
N PRO A 152 9.18 10.68 -4.54
CA PRO A 152 8.92 11.35 -5.81
C PRO A 152 10.01 12.36 -6.20
N HIS A 153 10.83 12.79 -5.23
CA HIS A 153 11.70 13.96 -5.27
C HIS A 153 12.58 14.09 -6.52
N ALA A 154 13.11 12.99 -7.06
CA ALA A 154 13.92 13.02 -8.27
C ALA A 154 13.09 13.24 -9.54
N LEU A 155 11.93 12.58 -9.63
CA LEU A 155 11.03 12.67 -10.79
C LEU A 155 10.27 13.99 -10.84
N MET A 156 9.98 14.59 -9.69
CA MET A 156 9.30 15.89 -9.61
C MET A 156 10.15 17.07 -10.11
N ASN A 157 11.42 16.84 -10.46
CA ASN A 157 12.21 17.77 -11.27
C ASN A 157 11.63 17.95 -12.70
N LYS A 158 10.80 17.02 -13.18
CA LYS A 158 10.17 17.05 -14.51
C LYS A 158 8.75 17.60 -14.46
N ASP A 159 8.23 18.02 -15.61
CA ASP A 159 6.83 18.44 -15.77
C ASP A 159 5.95 17.23 -16.08
N ILE A 160 5.69 16.43 -15.04
CA ILE A 160 4.84 15.23 -15.10
C ILE A 160 3.91 15.19 -13.89
N VAL A 161 2.86 14.38 -13.98
CA VAL A 161 2.18 13.86 -12.80
C VAL A 161 2.73 12.47 -12.52
N PHE A 162 3.28 12.26 -11.33
CA PHE A 162 3.82 10.98 -10.91
C PHE A 162 2.85 10.30 -9.95
N VAL A 163 2.59 9.02 -10.15
CA VAL A 163 1.68 8.22 -9.32
C VAL A 163 2.36 6.94 -8.88
N VAL A 164 2.24 6.59 -7.61
CA VAL A 164 2.71 5.31 -7.06
C VAL A 164 1.51 4.58 -6.46
N ILE A 165 1.28 3.33 -6.88
CA ILE A 165 0.15 2.52 -6.41
C ILE A 165 0.62 1.41 -5.47
N GLN A 166 -0.19 1.09 -4.47
CA GLN A 166 -0.10 -0.15 -3.71
C GLN A 166 -1.03 -1.21 -4.33
N TYR A 167 -0.72 -2.49 -4.12
CA TYR A 167 -1.58 -3.62 -4.50
C TYR A 167 -1.37 -4.78 -3.51
N ARG A 168 -2.37 -5.65 -3.31
CA ARG A 168 -2.23 -6.77 -2.36
C ARG A 168 -1.07 -7.68 -2.74
N LEU A 169 -0.37 -8.17 -1.73
CA LEU A 169 0.83 -9.00 -1.84
C LEU A 169 0.60 -10.40 -1.28
N GLY A 170 1.49 -11.32 -1.64
CA GLY A 170 1.54 -12.69 -1.14
C GLY A 170 0.20 -13.42 -1.22
N ILE A 171 -0.14 -14.11 -0.13
CA ILE A 171 -1.39 -14.87 -0.05
C ILE A 171 -2.64 -13.99 -0.25
N PHE A 172 -2.62 -12.74 0.22
CA PHE A 172 -3.76 -11.83 0.11
C PHE A 172 -4.03 -11.39 -1.34
N GLY A 173 -2.98 -11.28 -2.15
CA GLY A 173 -3.07 -10.88 -3.55
C GLY A 173 -3.23 -12.04 -4.53
N PHE A 174 -2.76 -13.25 -4.18
CA PHE A 174 -2.49 -14.29 -5.18
C PHE A 174 -2.91 -15.72 -4.78
N LEU A 175 -3.58 -15.93 -3.63
CA LEU A 175 -4.22 -17.21 -3.34
C LEU A 175 -5.24 -17.56 -4.43
N SER A 176 -5.26 -18.82 -4.89
CA SER A 176 -6.25 -19.29 -5.85
C SER A 176 -6.63 -20.73 -5.57
N THR A 177 -7.94 -21.00 -5.63
CA THR A 177 -8.50 -22.36 -5.63
C THR A 177 -8.60 -22.93 -7.04
N GLU A 178 -8.18 -22.19 -8.08
CA GLU A 178 -8.32 -22.56 -9.50
C GLU A 178 -9.78 -22.83 -9.91
N ASP A 179 -10.72 -22.15 -9.26
CA ASP A 179 -12.13 -22.11 -9.59
C ASP A 179 -12.68 -20.68 -9.51
N SER A 180 -13.99 -20.50 -9.65
CA SER A 180 -14.62 -19.18 -9.62
C SER A 180 -14.73 -18.56 -8.22
N VAL A 181 -14.48 -19.31 -7.14
CA VAL A 181 -14.67 -18.83 -5.77
C VAL A 181 -13.49 -17.95 -5.34
N ILE A 182 -12.28 -18.47 -5.50
CA ILE A 182 -11.02 -17.72 -5.35
C ILE A 182 -10.23 -17.86 -6.64
N PRO A 183 -10.53 -17.04 -7.67
CA PRO A 183 -9.91 -17.19 -8.99
C PRO A 183 -8.42 -16.83 -9.00
N GLY A 184 -7.93 -16.09 -7.99
CA GLY A 184 -6.58 -15.57 -7.93
C GLY A 184 -6.41 -14.21 -8.60
N ASN A 185 -5.16 -13.75 -8.63
CA ASN A 185 -4.73 -12.50 -9.26
C ASN A 185 -5.44 -11.25 -8.72
N MET A 186 -5.91 -11.28 -7.47
CA MET A 186 -6.52 -10.13 -6.80
C MET A 186 -5.56 -8.93 -6.82
N GLY A 187 -4.26 -9.14 -6.57
CA GLY A 187 -3.24 -8.09 -6.66
C GLY A 187 -3.12 -7.45 -8.06
N LEU A 188 -3.25 -8.22 -9.14
CA LEU A 188 -3.27 -7.67 -10.50
C LEU A 188 -4.57 -6.92 -10.80
N LYS A 189 -5.69 -7.36 -10.23
CA LYS A 189 -6.99 -6.67 -10.32
C LYS A 189 -6.99 -5.37 -9.49
N ASP A 190 -6.26 -5.31 -8.39
CA ASP A 190 -6.04 -4.08 -7.61
C ASP A 190 -5.34 -3.04 -8.49
N GLN A 191 -4.28 -3.45 -9.20
CA GLN A 191 -3.59 -2.58 -10.16
C GLN A 191 -4.53 -2.08 -11.26
N GLN A 192 -5.42 -2.93 -11.78
CA GLN A 192 -6.42 -2.51 -12.78
C GLN A 192 -7.39 -1.46 -12.23
N LEU A 193 -7.87 -1.66 -11.00
CA LEU A 193 -8.77 -0.72 -10.35
C LEU A 193 -8.07 0.61 -10.04
N ALA A 194 -6.81 0.59 -9.63
CA ALA A 194 -6.00 1.79 -9.47
C ALA A 194 -5.81 2.53 -10.81
N LEU A 195 -5.51 1.82 -11.90
CA LEU A 195 -5.41 2.42 -13.24
C LEU A 195 -6.72 3.04 -13.70
N LYS A 196 -7.86 2.39 -13.41
CA LYS A 196 -9.20 2.96 -13.65
C LYS A 196 -9.40 4.24 -12.83
N TRP A 197 -9.06 4.23 -11.54
CA TRP A 197 -9.15 5.41 -10.68
C TRP A 197 -8.31 6.57 -11.23
N ILE A 198 -7.08 6.29 -11.66
CA ILE A 198 -6.17 7.29 -12.26
C ILE A 198 -6.79 7.85 -13.53
N LYS A 199 -7.30 7.00 -14.43
CA LYS A 199 -7.96 7.43 -15.66
C LYS A 199 -9.15 8.37 -15.39
N GLU A 200 -9.92 8.11 -14.33
CA GLU A 200 -11.10 8.91 -13.96
C GLU A 200 -10.74 10.23 -13.26
N ASN A 201 -9.61 10.32 -12.54
CA ASN A 201 -9.34 11.42 -11.61
C ASN A 201 -8.09 12.26 -11.92
N ILE A 202 -7.12 11.77 -12.71
CA ILE A 202 -5.79 12.39 -12.80
C ILE A 202 -5.80 13.81 -13.40
N ASN A 203 -6.86 14.15 -14.13
CA ASN A 203 -7.08 15.49 -14.66
C ASN A 203 -7.19 16.56 -13.57
N ALA A 204 -7.71 16.21 -12.38
CA ALA A 204 -7.78 17.13 -11.24
C ALA A 204 -6.39 17.53 -10.70
N PHE A 205 -5.37 16.70 -10.99
CA PHE A 205 -3.97 16.93 -10.64
C PHE A 205 -3.16 17.54 -11.81
N GLY A 206 -3.85 17.97 -12.87
CA GLY A 206 -3.24 18.53 -14.09
C GLY A 206 -2.67 17.49 -15.07
N GLY A 207 -2.89 16.21 -14.81
CA GLY A 207 -2.45 15.12 -15.68
C GLY A 207 -3.39 14.88 -16.86
N ASP A 208 -2.85 14.43 -17.99
CA ASP A 208 -3.64 14.03 -19.14
C ASP A 208 -4.04 12.55 -19.04
N PRO A 209 -5.34 12.23 -18.89
CA PRO A 209 -5.79 10.84 -18.81
C PRO A 209 -5.48 10.04 -20.09
N ASP A 210 -5.18 10.69 -21.21
CA ASP A 210 -4.84 10.03 -22.47
C ASP A 210 -3.33 9.88 -22.69
N ARG A 211 -2.49 10.39 -21.77
CA ARG A 211 -1.02 10.26 -21.82
C ARG A 211 -0.47 9.58 -20.57
N ILE A 212 -1.16 8.53 -20.14
CA ILE A 212 -0.72 7.66 -19.05
C ILE A 212 0.33 6.67 -19.56
N THR A 213 1.47 6.61 -18.86
CA THR A 213 2.54 5.63 -19.05
C THR A 213 2.67 4.82 -17.77
N ILE A 214 2.44 3.50 -17.86
CA ILE A 214 2.72 2.59 -16.73
C ILE A 214 4.17 2.12 -16.78
N PHE A 215 4.80 1.99 -15.62
CA PHE A 215 6.15 1.44 -15.55
C PHE A 215 6.39 0.73 -14.23
N GLY A 216 7.37 -0.19 -14.21
CA GLY A 216 7.67 -0.98 -13.03
C GLY A 216 8.96 -1.78 -13.20
N GLU A 217 9.52 -2.18 -12.07
CA GLU A 217 10.78 -2.93 -11.96
C GLU A 217 10.52 -4.33 -11.38
N SER A 218 11.24 -5.34 -11.86
CA SER A 218 11.12 -6.74 -11.38
C SER A 218 9.67 -7.24 -11.48
N ALA A 219 9.05 -7.65 -10.36
CA ALA A 219 7.62 -8.01 -10.30
C ALA A 219 6.69 -6.87 -10.78
N GLY A 220 7.10 -5.62 -10.63
CA GLY A 220 6.42 -4.46 -11.22
C GLY A 220 6.56 -4.41 -12.74
N GLY A 221 7.71 -4.80 -13.29
CA GLY A 221 7.90 -4.96 -14.74
C GLY A 221 7.05 -6.10 -15.32
N ALA A 222 6.98 -7.23 -14.60
CA ALA A 222 6.06 -8.32 -14.93
C ALA A 222 4.60 -7.88 -14.83
N SER A 223 4.23 -7.10 -13.80
CA SER A 223 2.91 -6.49 -13.64
C SER A 223 2.56 -5.61 -14.85
N VAL A 224 3.45 -4.71 -15.28
CA VAL A 224 3.26 -3.90 -16.48
C VAL A 224 2.97 -4.79 -17.70
N ASN A 225 3.72 -5.89 -17.87
CA ASN A 225 3.46 -6.82 -18.96
C ASN A 225 2.09 -7.49 -18.85
N TYR A 226 1.67 -7.92 -17.65
CA TYR A 226 0.32 -8.44 -17.43
C TYR A 226 -0.78 -7.42 -17.78
N GLN A 227 -0.59 -6.15 -17.43
CA GLN A 227 -1.53 -5.09 -17.77
C GLN A 227 -1.62 -4.84 -19.29
N ILE A 228 -0.53 -5.00 -20.05
CA ILE A 228 -0.54 -4.93 -21.53
C ILE A 228 -1.38 -6.08 -22.13
N LEU A 229 -1.29 -7.27 -21.54
CA LEU A 229 -1.96 -8.47 -22.06
C LEU A 229 -3.44 -8.53 -21.66
N SER A 230 -3.78 -8.04 -20.48
CA SER A 230 -5.12 -8.21 -19.90
C SER A 230 -6.20 -7.35 -20.60
N PRO A 231 -7.33 -7.94 -21.02
CA PRO A 231 -8.47 -7.20 -21.56
C PRO A 231 -9.05 -6.17 -20.58
N GLY A 232 -9.03 -6.47 -19.27
CA GLY A 232 -9.56 -5.58 -18.24
C GLY A 232 -8.86 -4.21 -18.21
N SER A 233 -7.56 -4.18 -18.54
CA SER A 233 -6.75 -2.96 -18.58
C SER A 233 -6.92 -2.18 -19.90
N LYS A 234 -7.48 -2.84 -20.92
CA LYS A 234 -7.91 -2.26 -22.20
C LYS A 234 -9.36 -1.76 -22.15
N GLY A 235 -9.89 -1.59 -20.94
CA GLY A 235 -11.25 -1.11 -20.73
C GLY A 235 -12.33 -2.12 -21.13
N ILE A 236 -11.99 -3.39 -21.37
CA ILE A 236 -12.93 -4.46 -21.70
C ILE A 236 -13.32 -5.17 -20.41
N MET A 237 -14.39 -4.72 -19.77
CA MET A 237 -14.92 -5.35 -18.55
C MET A 237 -15.81 -6.56 -18.86
N ASN A 238 -16.38 -6.62 -20.07
CA ASN A 238 -17.27 -7.67 -20.57
C ASN A 238 -17.08 -7.75 -22.09
N ILE A 239 -17.29 -8.89 -22.74
CA ILE A 239 -17.03 -9.08 -24.19
C ILE A 239 -17.78 -8.09 -25.11
N TYR A 240 -18.80 -7.38 -24.59
CA TYR A 240 -19.63 -6.41 -25.30
C TYR A 240 -19.39 -4.94 -24.93
N ILE A 241 -18.56 -4.63 -23.92
CA ILE A 241 -18.31 -3.24 -23.47
C ILE A 241 -16.83 -2.92 -23.59
N LYS A 242 -16.48 -2.12 -24.60
CA LYS A 242 -15.14 -1.57 -24.80
C LYS A 242 -15.11 -0.14 -24.31
N THR A 243 -14.46 0.11 -23.17
CA THR A 243 -14.05 1.46 -22.76
C THR A 243 -12.65 1.77 -23.32
N LYS A 244 -12.21 3.02 -23.21
CA LYS A 244 -10.88 3.44 -23.64
C LYS A 244 -9.82 2.81 -22.72
N ASP A 245 -8.71 2.36 -23.30
CA ASP A 245 -7.57 1.81 -22.55
C ASP A 245 -7.17 2.74 -21.39
N PHE A 246 -6.81 2.14 -20.24
CA PHE A 246 -6.43 2.91 -19.05
C PHE A 246 -5.06 3.57 -19.18
N PHE A 247 -4.20 3.10 -20.11
CA PHE A 247 -2.88 3.67 -20.37
C PHE A 247 -2.51 3.63 -21.85
N ALA A 248 -1.56 4.47 -22.25
CA ALA A 248 -1.12 4.63 -23.64
C ALA A 248 0.29 4.07 -23.90
N ARG A 249 1.14 3.98 -22.87
CA ARG A 249 2.54 3.55 -22.99
C ARG A 249 2.93 2.68 -21.80
N ALA A 250 3.97 1.88 -21.98
CA ALA A 250 4.48 0.97 -20.97
C ALA A 250 6.02 0.91 -20.98
N ILE A 251 6.63 0.80 -19.79
CA ILE A 251 8.08 0.56 -19.63
C ILE A 251 8.25 -0.61 -18.66
N MET A 252 8.96 -1.65 -19.10
CA MET A 252 9.20 -2.87 -18.32
C MET A 252 10.68 -2.94 -17.94
N GLN A 253 11.02 -2.70 -16.67
CA GLN A 253 12.41 -2.74 -16.21
C GLN A 253 12.70 -4.11 -15.57
N SER A 254 13.56 -4.90 -16.20
CA SER A 254 14.06 -6.18 -15.63
C SER A 254 12.98 -7.18 -15.17
N GLY A 255 11.82 -7.22 -15.84
CA GLY A 255 10.75 -8.16 -15.51
C GLY A 255 9.69 -8.24 -16.61
N THR A 256 9.20 -9.45 -16.87
CA THR A 256 8.16 -9.73 -17.88
C THR A 256 7.24 -10.86 -17.38
N SER A 257 6.07 -11.02 -18.00
CA SER A 257 5.11 -12.10 -17.66
C SER A 257 5.62 -13.51 -17.98
N ILE A 258 6.62 -13.64 -18.85
CA ILE A 258 7.21 -14.93 -19.24
C ILE A 258 8.41 -15.32 -18.37
N CYS A 259 8.82 -14.47 -17.43
CA CYS A 259 9.85 -14.83 -16.48
C CYS A 259 9.37 -16.03 -15.63
N PRO A 260 10.21 -17.05 -15.37
CA PRO A 260 9.79 -18.27 -14.65
C PRO A 260 9.18 -18.00 -13.26
N TRP A 261 9.62 -16.93 -12.60
CA TRP A 261 9.13 -16.50 -11.28
C TRP A 261 7.86 -15.63 -11.33
N ALA A 262 7.43 -15.20 -12.52
CA ALA A 262 6.32 -14.26 -12.67
C ALA A 262 4.94 -14.93 -12.62
N SER A 263 4.88 -16.26 -12.74
CA SER A 263 3.66 -17.06 -12.62
C SER A 263 3.94 -18.30 -11.78
N ASN A 264 2.97 -18.70 -10.95
CA ASN A 264 3.00 -20.00 -10.28
C ASN A 264 2.16 -21.00 -11.10
N LYS A 265 2.51 -22.29 -11.05
CA LYS A 265 1.76 -23.38 -11.69
C LYS A 265 0.99 -24.25 -10.69
N ASP A 266 1.30 -24.10 -9.40
CA ASP A 266 0.82 -24.96 -8.32
C ASP A 266 -0.07 -24.17 -7.35
N HIS A 267 -0.95 -23.31 -7.86
CA HIS A 267 -1.77 -22.42 -7.02
C HIS A 267 -2.74 -23.20 -6.14
N ARG A 268 -3.44 -24.20 -6.71
CA ARG A 268 -4.35 -25.03 -5.93
C ARG A 268 -3.63 -25.86 -4.87
N LYS A 269 -2.44 -26.38 -5.18
CA LYS A 269 -1.61 -27.11 -4.21
C LYS A 269 -1.22 -26.21 -3.04
N PHE A 270 -0.74 -25.00 -3.32
CA PHE A 270 -0.44 -24.01 -2.29
C PHE A 270 -1.67 -23.70 -1.41
N ALA A 271 -2.85 -23.53 -2.02
CA ALA A 271 -4.08 -23.30 -1.26
C ALA A 271 -4.46 -24.47 -0.33
N ILE A 272 -4.28 -25.72 -0.79
CA ILE A 272 -4.48 -26.92 0.05
C ILE A 272 -3.50 -26.92 1.22
N GLU A 273 -2.21 -26.77 0.96
CA GLU A 273 -1.14 -26.83 1.96
C GLU A 273 -1.28 -25.74 3.02
N THR A 274 -1.54 -24.49 2.61
CA THR A 274 -1.77 -23.41 3.57
C THR A 274 -3.08 -23.59 4.32
N GLY A 275 -4.13 -24.08 3.66
CA GLY A 275 -5.41 -24.38 4.29
C GLY A 275 -5.32 -25.37 5.43
N HIS A 276 -4.53 -26.44 5.25
CA HIS A 276 -4.31 -27.47 6.26
C HIS A 276 -3.73 -26.91 7.56
N GLN A 277 -2.90 -25.86 7.50
CA GLN A 277 -2.34 -25.21 8.71
C GLN A 277 -3.41 -24.55 9.59
N PHE A 278 -4.59 -24.28 9.03
CA PHE A 278 -5.70 -23.60 9.71
C PHE A 278 -6.96 -24.47 9.80
N ASN A 279 -6.85 -25.78 9.53
CA ASN A 279 -7.98 -26.70 9.41
C ASN A 279 -9.04 -26.26 8.38
N CYS A 280 -8.63 -25.48 7.38
CA CYS A 280 -9.45 -25.07 6.25
C CYS A 280 -9.21 -26.03 5.07
N SER A 281 -10.10 -27.01 4.88
CA SER A 281 -9.99 -27.97 3.77
C SER A 281 -10.70 -27.47 2.51
N ILE A 282 -10.06 -27.61 1.35
CA ILE A 282 -10.69 -27.36 0.04
C ILE A 282 -11.64 -28.51 -0.33
N GLU A 283 -11.44 -29.71 0.22
CA GLU A 283 -12.24 -30.91 -0.10
C GLU A 283 -13.70 -30.78 0.36
N ILE A 284 -13.96 -29.96 1.39
CA ILE A 284 -15.33 -29.65 1.84
C ILE A 284 -16.03 -28.58 0.98
N GLY A 285 -15.36 -28.06 -0.06
CA GLY A 285 -15.85 -27.09 -1.03
C GLY A 285 -15.22 -25.70 -0.89
N SER A 286 -14.93 -25.05 -2.02
CA SER A 286 -14.17 -23.79 -2.08
C SER A 286 -14.85 -22.61 -1.37
N GLU A 287 -16.19 -22.56 -1.29
CA GLU A 287 -16.89 -21.53 -0.52
C GLU A 287 -16.69 -21.71 1.00
N LYS A 288 -16.72 -22.95 1.50
CA LYS A 288 -16.42 -23.23 2.92
C LYS A 288 -14.95 -22.98 3.23
N TYR A 289 -14.06 -23.35 2.31
CA TYR A 289 -12.64 -23.02 2.41
C TYR A 289 -12.43 -21.51 2.51
N LEU A 290 -13.05 -20.74 1.61
CA LEU A 290 -12.95 -19.28 1.62
C LEU A 290 -13.47 -18.72 2.95
N GLU A 291 -14.65 -19.12 3.40
CA GLU A 291 -15.21 -18.65 4.66
C GLU A 291 -14.28 -18.96 5.84
N CYS A 292 -13.70 -20.15 5.89
CA CYS A 292 -12.72 -20.54 6.89
C CYS A 292 -11.48 -19.63 6.84
N MET A 293 -10.87 -19.48 5.66
CA MET A 293 -9.66 -18.67 5.45
C MET A 293 -9.89 -17.16 5.73
N GLN A 294 -11.10 -16.65 5.50
CA GLN A 294 -11.48 -15.27 5.85
C GLN A 294 -11.52 -15.03 7.37
N ASN A 295 -11.71 -16.08 8.17
CA ASN A 295 -11.74 -15.98 9.63
C ASN A 295 -10.36 -16.19 10.29
N VAL A 296 -9.35 -16.61 9.53
CA VAL A 296 -7.98 -16.77 10.06
C VAL A 296 -7.37 -15.39 10.33
N ASN A 297 -6.56 -15.25 11.38
CA ASN A 297 -5.82 -14.02 11.63
C ASN A 297 -4.86 -13.71 10.45
N SER A 298 -4.87 -12.47 9.96
CA SER A 298 -4.07 -12.05 8.81
C SER A 298 -2.56 -12.21 9.04
N TYR A 299 -2.09 -11.98 10.26
CA TYR A 299 -0.69 -12.19 10.63
C TYR A 299 -0.28 -13.66 10.58
N TYR A 300 -1.21 -14.60 10.77
CA TYR A 300 -0.90 -16.01 10.59
C TYR A 300 -0.82 -16.33 9.10
N LEU A 301 -1.75 -15.80 8.31
CA LEU A 301 -1.78 -16.01 6.87
C LEU A 301 -0.51 -15.46 6.17
N VAL A 302 -0.01 -14.28 6.57
CA VAL A 302 1.21 -13.72 5.94
C VAL A 302 2.44 -14.59 6.18
N ILE A 303 2.55 -15.17 7.38
CA ILE A 303 3.63 -16.10 7.74
C ILE A 303 3.49 -17.39 6.95
N ALA A 304 2.31 -18.02 7.00
CA ALA A 304 2.05 -19.27 6.30
C ALA A 304 2.25 -19.16 4.79
N GLY A 305 1.82 -18.03 4.21
CA GLY A 305 1.96 -17.77 2.77
C GLY A 305 3.38 -17.43 2.32
N SER A 306 4.28 -17.16 3.25
CA SER A 306 5.68 -16.82 2.98
C SER A 306 6.67 -17.90 3.46
N TRP A 307 6.19 -18.96 4.12
CA TRP A 307 6.98 -19.91 4.90
C TRP A 307 8.13 -20.57 4.12
N SER A 308 7.87 -21.02 2.88
CA SER A 308 8.90 -21.64 2.03
C SER A 308 10.04 -20.67 1.66
N ARG A 309 9.71 -19.40 1.40
CA ARG A 309 10.70 -18.35 1.10
C ARG A 309 11.42 -17.86 2.35
N VAL A 310 10.70 -17.73 3.46
CA VAL A 310 11.28 -17.45 4.78
C VAL A 310 12.37 -18.49 5.07
N ILE A 311 12.08 -19.78 4.91
CA ILE A 311 13.08 -20.85 5.09
C ILE A 311 14.24 -20.71 4.09
N GLU A 312 14.00 -20.39 2.82
CA GLU A 312 15.06 -20.29 1.81
C GLU A 312 16.07 -19.17 2.11
N TYR A 313 15.59 -18.00 2.56
CA TYR A 313 16.41 -16.80 2.80
C TYR A 313 16.99 -16.67 4.22
N LEU A 314 16.49 -17.43 5.18
CA LEU A 314 17.11 -17.52 6.49
C LEU A 314 18.45 -18.27 6.35
N GLU A 315 19.53 -17.61 6.79
CA GLU A 315 20.88 -18.17 6.82
C GLU A 315 20.90 -19.62 7.36
N PRO A 316 21.80 -20.49 6.89
CA PRO A 316 21.94 -21.86 7.41
C PRO A 316 22.09 -21.91 8.95
N SER A 317 22.71 -20.88 9.54
CA SER A 317 22.84 -20.71 10.98
C SER A 317 21.49 -20.49 11.69
N VAL A 318 20.54 -19.79 11.06
CA VAL A 318 19.18 -19.58 11.58
C VAL A 318 18.28 -20.79 11.31
N LYS A 319 18.49 -21.54 10.21
CA LYS A 319 17.82 -22.83 9.97
C LYS A 319 18.07 -23.83 11.09
N GLN A 320 19.29 -23.87 11.60
CA GLN A 320 19.66 -24.74 12.73
C GLN A 320 19.06 -24.22 14.04
N ILE A 321 18.94 -22.91 14.23
CA ILE A 321 18.32 -22.32 15.42
C ILE A 321 16.79 -22.50 15.44
N ILE A 322 16.11 -22.38 14.30
CA ILE A 322 14.64 -22.58 14.21
C ILE A 322 14.26 -24.06 14.39
N ASN A 323 15.05 -24.98 13.83
CA ASN A 323 14.77 -26.42 13.93
C ASN A 323 15.20 -27.02 15.28
N ASP A 324 16.33 -26.58 15.86
CA ASP A 324 16.88 -27.20 17.07
C ASP A 324 16.63 -26.37 18.35
N LYS A 325 16.30 -25.07 18.24
CA LYS A 325 16.39 -24.09 19.35
C LYS A 325 15.32 -22.99 19.34
N PHE A 326 14.13 -23.22 18.81
CA PHE A 326 13.02 -22.25 18.93
C PHE A 326 12.78 -21.85 20.41
N GLU A 327 13.03 -22.79 21.35
CA GLU A 327 12.91 -22.57 22.80
C GLU A 327 14.06 -21.76 23.43
N GLU A 328 15.27 -21.75 22.87
CA GLU A 328 16.42 -20.97 23.38
C GLU A 328 16.56 -19.60 22.70
N ALA A 329 16.09 -19.46 21.45
CA ALA A 329 16.25 -18.25 20.65
C ALA A 329 15.27 -17.13 21.06
N GLY A 330 14.19 -17.50 21.74
CA GLY A 330 13.22 -16.55 22.27
C GLY A 330 12.43 -15.78 21.20
N PRO A 331 11.61 -14.82 21.63
CA PRO A 331 10.59 -14.13 20.83
C PRO A 331 11.08 -13.00 19.93
N ALA A 332 12.38 -12.74 19.92
CA ALA A 332 13.04 -11.64 19.20
C ALA A 332 13.03 -11.80 17.66
N TYR A 333 12.19 -12.68 17.12
CA TYR A 333 12.14 -13.02 15.70
C TYR A 333 10.96 -12.42 14.94
N PHE A 334 9.92 -11.87 15.60
CA PHE A 334 8.81 -11.21 14.90
C PHE A 334 8.60 -9.80 15.43
N SER A 335 8.73 -8.80 14.56
CA SER A 335 8.43 -7.39 14.87
C SER A 335 7.20 -6.95 14.10
N PHE A 336 6.17 -6.42 14.79
CA PHE A 336 4.91 -5.93 14.21
C PHE A 336 4.85 -4.41 14.28
N ARG A 337 5.59 -3.71 13.41
CA ARG A 337 5.89 -2.27 13.60
C ARG A 337 4.71 -1.33 13.46
N ASP A 338 3.67 -1.74 12.73
CA ASP A 338 2.52 -0.87 12.42
C ASP A 338 1.33 -1.11 13.35
N GLU A 339 1.50 -1.85 14.44
CA GLU A 339 0.44 -2.19 15.39
C GLU A 339 0.50 -1.36 16.67
N GLU A 340 -0.67 -1.06 17.24
CA GLU A 340 -0.79 -0.28 18.48
C GLU A 340 -0.31 -1.08 19.70
N HIS A 341 -0.46 -2.41 19.64
CA HIS A 341 -0.07 -3.35 20.70
C HIS A 341 0.80 -4.49 20.14
N PRO A 342 2.02 -4.19 19.65
CA PRO A 342 2.84 -5.15 18.92
C PRO A 342 3.24 -6.35 19.78
N LEU A 343 3.45 -6.14 21.09
CA LEU A 343 3.83 -7.19 22.03
C LEU A 343 2.72 -8.23 22.24
N GLU A 344 1.47 -7.80 22.39
CA GLU A 344 0.34 -8.71 22.57
C GLU A 344 0.05 -9.50 21.29
N LEU A 345 0.21 -8.87 20.13
CA LEU A 345 0.10 -9.58 18.85
C LEU A 345 1.23 -10.61 18.68
N SER A 346 2.48 -10.26 19.04
CA SER A 346 3.58 -11.23 19.06
C SER A 346 3.26 -12.43 19.94
N LYS A 347 2.73 -12.22 21.16
CA LYS A 347 2.28 -13.31 22.05
C LYS A 347 1.21 -14.16 21.39
N GLN A 348 0.20 -13.54 20.77
CA GLN A 348 -0.89 -14.27 20.11
C GLN A 348 -0.41 -15.11 18.94
N VAL A 349 0.50 -14.59 18.12
CA VAL A 349 1.08 -15.29 16.96
C VAL A 349 1.97 -16.43 17.40
N LEU A 350 2.84 -16.20 18.38
CA LEU A 350 3.74 -17.24 18.90
C LEU A 350 2.98 -18.37 19.59
N ARG A 351 1.95 -18.06 20.40
CA ARG A 351 1.10 -19.07 21.03
C ARG A 351 0.45 -20.00 20.01
N TYR A 352 -0.01 -19.45 18.88
CA TYR A 352 -0.62 -20.23 17.81
C TYR A 352 0.39 -21.17 17.14
N TYR A 353 1.56 -20.67 16.75
CA TYR A 353 2.55 -21.46 16.02
C TYR A 353 3.32 -22.46 16.89
N LEU A 354 3.53 -22.15 18.18
CA LEU A 354 4.28 -23.01 19.11
C LEU A 354 3.41 -23.89 19.99
N GLN A 355 2.10 -23.67 19.98
CA GLN A 355 1.13 -24.38 20.84
C GLN A 355 1.49 -24.32 22.34
N ARG A 356 2.05 -23.19 22.80
CA ARG A 356 2.55 -22.99 24.17
C ARG A 356 1.93 -21.76 24.82
N GLU A 357 1.27 -21.90 25.97
CA GLU A 357 0.65 -20.79 26.72
C GLU A 357 1.63 -20.03 27.63
N ASP A 358 2.77 -20.64 27.95
CA ASP A 358 3.77 -20.21 28.92
C ASP A 358 4.79 -19.18 28.37
N ILE A 359 4.52 -18.63 27.18
CA ILE A 359 5.38 -17.62 26.55
C ILE A 359 5.23 -16.28 27.31
N THR A 360 6.26 -15.92 28.07
CA THR A 360 6.43 -14.59 28.69
C THR A 360 7.26 -13.70 27.78
N LEU A 361 6.61 -12.67 27.22
CA LEU A 361 7.27 -11.58 26.47
C LEU A 361 7.18 -10.30 27.29
N THR A 362 8.31 -9.63 27.45
CA THR A 362 8.44 -8.35 28.16
C THR A 362 8.68 -7.21 27.16
N ASP A 363 8.53 -5.95 27.59
CA ASP A 363 8.84 -4.80 26.75
C ASP A 363 10.33 -4.70 26.39
N GLU A 364 11.21 -5.40 27.11
CA GLU A 364 12.64 -5.50 26.79
C GLU A 364 12.93 -6.43 25.59
N ASP A 365 11.95 -7.26 25.19
CA ASP A 365 12.05 -8.17 24.04
C ASP A 365 11.62 -7.53 22.69
N LYS A 366 11.30 -6.22 22.70
CA LYS A 366 10.97 -5.41 21.50
C LYS A 366 12.24 -5.01 20.74
#